data_AF-A0A4Z1GTF1-F1
#
_entry.id   AF-A0A4Z1GTF1-F1
#
_cell.length_a   1.000
_cell.length_b   1.000
_cell.length_c   1.000
_cell.angle_alpha   90.00
_cell.angle_beta   90.00
_cell.angle_gamma   90.00
#
_symmetry.space_group_name_H-M   'P 1'
#
loop_
_entity.id
_entity.type
_entity.pdbx_description
1 polymer ?
#
loop_
_entity_poly.entity_id
_entity_poly.type
_entity_poly.pdbx_seq_one_letter_code
_entity_poly.pdbx_strand_id
1 'polypeptide(L)'
;MTSLQIMAYGDQKGVPFQQAWVVSGPLGTSLNLISDATEHHTRAVADRVGCGGLVDSEILSCLRDFLMQDLIDSAMEYSMSNHPPSGLFTFIPSVDDDFLPDRYSTMMCEGRFVKGINMIFGWTQDDGAMNAGLGHLIQSEEDMITPIKSFVHAMTTEQYAELFDLYSASDFEEELKNYVS
;
A
#
# COMPACT_ATOMS: atom_id res chain seq x y z
N MET A 1 3.01 -1.45 -10.32
CA MET A 1 2.40 -2.36 -11.32
C MET A 1 3.39 -3.33 -11.95
N THR A 2 4.59 -2.92 -12.37
CA THR A 2 5.59 -3.84 -12.95
C THR A 2 6.03 -4.94 -11.98
N SER A 3 6.19 -4.60 -10.69
CA SER A 3 6.51 -5.54 -9.62
C SER A 3 5.49 -6.67 -9.46
N LEU A 4 4.19 -6.35 -9.52
CA LEU A 4 3.08 -7.32 -9.52
C LEU A 4 3.25 -8.35 -10.64
N GLN A 5 3.55 -7.89 -11.85
CA GLN A 5 3.65 -8.77 -13.02
C GLN A 5 4.86 -9.71 -12.93
N ILE A 6 5.99 -9.23 -12.40
CA ILE A 6 7.20 -10.04 -12.21
C ILE A 6 7.00 -11.12 -11.13
N MET A 7 6.14 -10.84 -10.14
CA MET A 7 5.79 -11.74 -9.03
C MET A 7 4.56 -12.61 -9.32
N ALA A 8 3.87 -12.37 -10.44
CA ALA A 8 2.61 -13.03 -10.74
C ALA A 8 2.77 -14.56 -10.77
N TYR A 9 1.81 -15.25 -10.17
CA TYR A 9 1.77 -16.71 -10.10
C TYR A 9 3.03 -17.34 -9.47
N GLY A 10 3.77 -16.57 -8.68
CA GLY A 10 5.00 -17.02 -8.03
C GLY A 10 6.04 -17.58 -9.01
N ASP A 11 6.13 -17.01 -10.22
CA ASP A 11 7.00 -17.39 -11.37
C ASP A 11 6.53 -18.53 -12.28
N GLN A 12 5.42 -19.18 -11.97
CA GLN A 12 4.94 -20.34 -12.74
C GLN A 12 4.47 -19.98 -14.15
N LYS A 13 4.08 -18.73 -14.37
CA LYS A 13 3.64 -18.19 -15.65
C LYS A 13 4.53 -16.98 -15.93
N GLY A 14 5.49 -17.14 -16.86
CA GLY A 14 6.42 -16.07 -17.24
C GLY A 14 5.71 -14.78 -17.69
N VAL A 15 6.47 -13.72 -17.95
CA VAL A 15 5.91 -12.41 -18.31
C VAL A 15 5.86 -12.18 -19.83
N PRO A 16 4.95 -11.32 -20.33
CA PRO A 16 4.88 -10.96 -21.75
C PRO A 16 5.88 -9.84 -22.14
N PHE A 17 6.98 -9.68 -21.40
CA PHE A 17 7.99 -8.64 -21.63
C PHE A 17 9.41 -9.13 -21.29
N GLN A 18 10.41 -8.50 -21.89
CA GLN A 18 11.83 -8.81 -21.65
C GLN A 18 12.62 -7.68 -20.97
N GLN A 19 12.02 -6.49 -20.89
CA GLN A 19 12.58 -5.31 -20.24
C GLN A 19 11.54 -4.66 -19.34
N ALA A 20 12.01 -4.10 -18.24
CA ALA A 20 11.16 -3.35 -17.31
C ALA A 20 11.91 -2.16 -16.74
N TRP A 21 11.27 -1.00 -16.74
CA TRP A 21 11.69 0.18 -15.98
C TRP A 21 10.75 0.31 -14.78
N VAL A 22 11.30 0.22 -13.58
CA VAL A 22 10.57 0.24 -12.32
C VAL A 22 10.95 1.54 -11.61
N VAL A 23 10.04 2.50 -11.62
CA VAL A 23 10.25 3.86 -11.07
C VAL A 23 9.34 4.07 -9.87
N SER A 24 9.91 4.49 -8.74
CA SER A 24 9.21 4.84 -7.50
C SER A 24 8.15 3.81 -7.09
N GLY A 25 8.58 2.55 -6.99
CA GLY A 25 7.73 1.42 -6.65
C GLY A 25 8.50 0.10 -6.66
N PRO A 26 9.48 -0.08 -5.76
CA PRO A 26 10.32 -1.25 -5.77
C PRO A 26 9.53 -2.53 -5.45
N LEU A 27 10.13 -3.68 -5.76
CA LEU A 27 9.60 -4.97 -5.35
C LEU A 27 9.56 -5.01 -3.82
N GLY A 28 8.47 -5.50 -3.22
CA GLY A 28 8.40 -5.70 -1.76
C GLY A 28 7.62 -4.67 -0.95
N THR A 29 7.14 -3.56 -1.53
CA THR A 29 6.56 -2.44 -0.75
C THR A 29 5.03 -2.43 -0.69
N SER A 30 4.37 -3.49 -1.11
CA SER A 30 2.92 -3.58 -0.93
C SER A 30 2.62 -3.92 0.53
N LEU A 31 2.17 -2.90 1.25
CA LEU A 31 1.76 -2.97 2.65
C LEU A 31 0.46 -3.77 2.78
N ASN A 32 0.31 -4.49 3.89
CA ASN A 32 -0.92 -5.19 4.26
C ASN A 32 -1.48 -6.18 3.21
N LEU A 33 -0.65 -6.67 2.28
CA LEU A 33 -1.05 -7.66 1.26
C LEU A 33 -1.71 -8.93 1.83
N ILE A 34 -1.29 -9.36 3.02
CA ILE A 34 -1.76 -10.60 3.63
C ILE A 34 -2.92 -10.39 4.61
N SER A 35 -3.36 -9.14 4.81
CA SER A 35 -4.44 -8.86 5.76
C SER A 35 -5.79 -8.94 5.06
N ASP A 36 -6.84 -8.84 5.87
CA ASP A 36 -8.23 -8.73 5.45
C ASP A 36 -8.62 -7.31 5.02
N ALA A 37 -7.66 -6.39 4.83
CA ALA A 37 -7.95 -4.97 4.56
C ALA A 37 -8.81 -4.79 3.32
N THR A 38 -8.45 -5.45 2.21
CA THR A 38 -9.23 -5.37 0.94
C THR A 38 -10.66 -5.88 1.11
N GLU A 39 -10.85 -6.97 1.87
CA GLU A 39 -12.18 -7.50 2.18
C GLU A 39 -12.96 -6.51 3.06
N HIS A 40 -12.35 -6.03 4.14
CA HIS A 40 -12.95 -5.09 5.08
C HIS A 40 -13.43 -3.82 4.36
N HIS A 41 -12.57 -3.22 3.54
CA HIS A 41 -12.90 -2.01 2.79
C HIS A 41 -14.00 -2.25 1.75
N THR A 42 -14.04 -3.43 1.11
CA THR A 42 -15.11 -3.81 0.17
C THR A 42 -16.45 -3.97 0.89
N ARG A 43 -16.48 -4.61 2.07
CA ARG A 43 -17.69 -4.73 2.89
C ARG A 43 -18.19 -3.38 3.37
N ALA A 44 -17.29 -2.47 3.76
CA ALA A 44 -17.68 -1.14 4.20
C ALA A 44 -18.35 -0.31 3.07
N VAL A 45 -17.90 -0.46 1.82
CA VAL A 45 -18.59 0.14 0.66
C VAL A 45 -19.94 -0.52 0.43
N ALA A 46 -20.02 -1.86 0.54
CA ALA A 46 -21.28 -2.58 0.43
C ALA A 46 -22.32 -2.11 1.47
N ASP A 47 -21.90 -1.91 2.71
CA ASP A 47 -22.76 -1.38 3.77
C ASP A 47 -23.31 0.02 3.42
N ARG A 48 -22.47 0.91 2.86
CA ARG A 48 -22.88 2.28 2.48
C ARG A 48 -23.94 2.32 1.38
N VAL A 49 -23.93 1.35 0.47
CA VAL A 49 -24.92 1.26 -0.61
C VAL A 49 -26.07 0.31 -0.29
N GLY A 50 -26.15 -0.21 0.94
CA GLY A 50 -27.25 -1.09 1.38
C GLY A 50 -27.13 -2.55 0.93
N CYS A 51 -25.96 -2.98 0.46
CA CYS A 51 -25.62 -4.38 0.19
C CYS A 51 -24.98 -5.09 1.40
N GLY A 52 -24.98 -4.44 2.56
CA GLY A 52 -24.37 -4.92 3.80
C GLY A 52 -25.06 -6.11 4.45
N GLY A 53 -24.32 -6.86 5.27
CA GLY A 53 -24.85 -7.98 6.07
C GLY A 53 -25.31 -9.23 5.30
N LEU A 54 -25.13 -9.25 3.99
CA LEU A 54 -25.37 -10.42 3.14
C LEU A 54 -24.16 -11.38 3.17
N VAL A 55 -24.33 -12.61 2.67
CA VAL A 55 -23.18 -13.49 2.39
C VAL A 55 -22.42 -13.01 1.15
N ASP A 56 -21.14 -13.36 1.03
CA ASP A 56 -20.23 -12.75 0.04
C ASP A 56 -20.72 -12.82 -1.40
N SER A 57 -21.28 -13.96 -1.81
CA SER A 57 -21.86 -14.11 -3.16
C SER A 57 -23.03 -13.17 -3.41
N GLU A 58 -23.85 -12.91 -2.38
CA GLU A 58 -25.00 -12.02 -2.44
C GLU A 58 -24.59 -10.55 -2.37
N ILE A 59 -23.58 -10.21 -1.55
CA ILE A 59 -22.93 -8.88 -1.56
C ILE A 59 -22.48 -8.56 -2.98
N LEU A 60 -21.72 -9.45 -3.61
CA LEU A 60 -21.19 -9.22 -4.95
C LEU A 60 -22.29 -9.17 -6.02
N SER A 61 -23.38 -9.93 -5.86
CA SER A 61 -24.53 -9.82 -6.78
C SER A 61 -25.20 -8.45 -6.62
N CYS A 62 -25.48 -8.04 -5.39
CA CYS A 62 -26.09 -6.75 -5.07
C CYS A 62 -25.26 -5.58 -5.61
N LEU A 63 -23.94 -5.59 -5.35
CA LEU A 63 -23.04 -4.56 -5.85
C LEU A 63 -23.04 -4.47 -7.39
N ARG A 64 -23.15 -5.59 -8.11
CA ARG A 64 -23.18 -5.59 -9.58
C ARG A 64 -24.48 -5.02 -10.18
N ASP A 65 -25.55 -4.97 -9.41
CA ASP A 65 -26.84 -4.41 -9.84
C ASP A 65 -26.92 -2.89 -9.67
N PHE A 66 -25.97 -2.28 -8.96
CA PHE A 66 -25.89 -0.82 -8.81
C PHE A 66 -25.35 -0.13 -10.06
N LEU A 67 -25.72 1.15 -10.24
CA LEU A 67 -25.07 2.00 -11.22
C LEU A 67 -23.60 2.18 -10.84
N MET A 68 -22.71 1.99 -11.82
CA MET A 68 -21.27 2.10 -11.61
C MET A 68 -20.85 3.45 -10.99
N GLN A 69 -21.54 4.54 -11.36
CA GLN A 69 -21.23 5.87 -10.82
C GLN A 69 -21.49 5.95 -9.32
N ASP A 70 -22.62 5.42 -8.84
CA ASP A 70 -22.97 5.44 -7.42
C ASP A 70 -21.98 4.61 -6.59
N LEU A 71 -21.50 3.49 -7.14
CA LEU A 71 -20.44 2.68 -6.51
C LEU A 71 -19.11 3.42 -6.45
N ILE A 72 -18.72 4.10 -7.53
CA ILE A 72 -17.48 4.90 -7.57
C ILE A 72 -17.56 6.01 -6.53
N ASP A 73 -18.65 6.75 -6.49
CA ASP A 73 -18.81 7.88 -5.56
C ASP A 73 -18.72 7.40 -4.11
N SER A 74 -19.44 6.32 -3.77
CA SER A 74 -19.40 5.70 -2.44
C SER A 74 -18.00 5.17 -2.07
N ALA A 75 -17.32 4.49 -3.00
CA ALA A 75 -15.98 3.97 -2.78
C ALA A 75 -14.94 5.08 -2.61
N MET A 76 -15.04 6.16 -3.38
CA MET A 76 -14.15 7.33 -3.30
C MET A 76 -14.35 8.09 -1.98
N GLU A 77 -15.60 8.35 -1.59
CA GLU A 77 -15.91 8.98 -0.31
C GLU A 77 -15.42 8.12 0.87
N TYR A 78 -15.65 6.81 0.81
CA TYR A 78 -15.13 5.88 1.81
C TYR A 78 -13.60 5.94 1.88
N SER A 79 -12.94 5.86 0.73
CA SER A 79 -11.49 5.85 0.64
C SER A 79 -10.86 7.11 1.23
N MET A 80 -11.35 8.30 0.86
CA MET A 80 -10.84 9.57 1.43
C MET A 80 -11.09 9.68 2.94
N SER A 81 -12.20 9.13 3.44
CA SER A 81 -12.47 9.11 4.88
C SER A 81 -11.58 8.13 5.65
N ASN A 82 -11.18 7.02 5.02
CA ASN A 82 -10.34 6.00 5.62
C ASN A 82 -8.86 6.41 5.63
N HIS A 83 -8.35 6.95 4.52
CA HIS A 83 -6.97 7.43 4.39
C HIS A 83 -6.92 8.87 3.84
N PRO A 84 -7.18 9.89 4.68
CA PRO A 84 -7.19 11.26 4.22
C PRO A 84 -5.80 11.75 3.79
N PRO A 85 -5.71 12.74 2.87
CA PRO A 85 -6.83 13.40 2.18
C PRO A 85 -7.26 12.70 0.88
N SER A 86 -6.46 11.76 0.35
CA SER A 86 -6.57 11.25 -1.02
C SER A 86 -7.13 9.83 -1.14
N GLY A 87 -7.29 9.11 -0.01
CA GLY A 87 -7.74 7.72 0.00
C GLY A 87 -6.71 6.72 -0.53
N LEU A 88 -5.44 7.10 -0.59
CA LEU A 88 -4.40 6.19 -1.04
C LEU A 88 -4.34 4.97 -0.12
N PHE A 89 -4.04 3.80 -0.68
CA PHE A 89 -3.89 2.54 0.04
C PHE A 89 -5.14 1.99 0.73
N THR A 90 -6.34 2.53 0.47
CA THR A 90 -7.59 1.88 0.91
C THR A 90 -7.84 0.59 0.13
N PHE A 91 -7.78 0.66 -1.21
CA PHE A 91 -7.88 -0.53 -2.05
C PHE A 91 -6.49 -0.88 -2.57
N ILE A 92 -5.96 -1.99 -2.07
CA ILE A 92 -4.63 -2.48 -2.37
C ILE A 92 -4.71 -3.88 -2.97
N PRO A 93 -3.68 -4.32 -3.72
CA PRO A 93 -3.54 -5.74 -4.03
C PRO A 93 -3.55 -6.58 -2.74
N SER A 94 -3.99 -7.82 -2.82
CA SER A 94 -4.00 -8.76 -1.70
C SER A 94 -3.54 -10.13 -2.19
N VAL A 95 -3.00 -10.94 -1.29
CA VAL A 95 -2.71 -12.35 -1.55
C VAL A 95 -4.03 -13.07 -1.88
N ASP A 96 -4.03 -13.84 -2.96
CA ASP A 96 -5.21 -14.54 -3.49
C ASP A 96 -4.96 -16.03 -3.78
N ASP A 97 -3.80 -16.54 -3.34
CA ASP A 97 -3.34 -17.91 -3.54
C ASP A 97 -3.20 -18.37 -5.02
N ASP A 98 -3.32 -17.46 -5.99
CA ASP A 98 -3.10 -17.71 -7.43
C ASP A 98 -2.23 -16.62 -8.07
N PHE A 99 -2.80 -15.47 -8.42
CA PHE A 99 -2.07 -14.39 -9.07
C PHE A 99 -1.00 -13.79 -8.15
N LEU A 100 -1.32 -13.58 -6.88
CA LEU A 100 -0.38 -13.24 -5.81
C LEU A 100 -0.44 -14.34 -4.74
N PRO A 101 0.40 -15.39 -4.84
CA PRO A 101 0.30 -16.53 -3.95
C PRO A 101 0.92 -16.30 -2.57
N ASP A 102 1.66 -15.21 -2.35
CA ASP A 102 2.26 -14.85 -1.06
C ASP A 102 2.67 -13.37 -1.05
N ARG A 103 3.16 -12.87 0.09
CA ARG A 103 3.80 -11.56 0.21
C ARG A 103 5.09 -11.49 -0.60
N TYR A 104 5.37 -10.31 -1.14
CA TYR A 104 6.50 -10.11 -2.04
C TYR A 104 7.86 -10.35 -1.40
N SER A 105 8.04 -9.97 -0.14
CA SER A 105 9.31 -10.18 0.56
C SER A 105 9.64 -11.67 0.66
N THR A 106 8.66 -12.53 0.97
CA THR A 106 8.82 -13.99 0.98
C THR A 106 9.17 -14.50 -0.41
N MET A 107 8.37 -14.17 -1.43
CA MET A 107 8.62 -14.64 -2.81
C MET A 107 9.98 -14.20 -3.34
N MET A 108 10.43 -12.99 -3.01
CA MET A 108 11.78 -12.52 -3.36
C MET A 108 12.88 -13.33 -2.68
N CYS A 109 12.78 -13.54 -1.36
CA CYS A 109 13.77 -14.33 -0.61
C CYS A 109 13.84 -15.78 -1.10
N GLU A 110 12.70 -16.35 -1.52
CA GLU A 110 12.61 -17.70 -2.08
C GLU A 110 13.01 -17.79 -3.56
N GLY A 111 13.20 -16.64 -4.22
CA GLY A 111 13.51 -16.59 -5.64
C GLY A 111 12.35 -16.97 -6.56
N ARG A 112 11.10 -16.86 -6.06
CA ARG A 112 9.82 -17.12 -6.76
C ARG A 112 9.34 -15.87 -7.50
N PHE A 113 10.12 -15.46 -8.49
CA PHE A 113 9.81 -14.35 -9.37
C PHE A 113 10.40 -14.60 -10.75
N VAL A 114 9.84 -13.98 -11.79
CA VAL A 114 10.31 -14.20 -13.16
C VAL A 114 11.71 -13.62 -13.35
N LYS A 115 12.62 -14.46 -13.86
CA LYS A 115 14.05 -14.15 -14.05
C LYS A 115 14.36 -13.85 -15.51
N GLY A 116 15.56 -13.29 -15.76
CA GLY A 116 16.05 -13.03 -17.12
C GLY A 116 15.45 -11.79 -17.79
N ILE A 117 14.83 -10.90 -17.00
CA ILE A 117 14.29 -9.63 -17.48
C ILE A 117 15.37 -8.57 -17.29
N ASN A 118 15.66 -7.79 -18.32
CA ASN A 118 16.56 -6.65 -18.21
C ASN A 118 15.85 -5.51 -17.50
N MET A 119 16.33 -5.13 -16.32
CA MET A 119 15.60 -4.24 -15.43
C MET A 119 16.39 -3.00 -15.06
N ILE A 120 15.71 -1.86 -15.05
CA ILE A 120 16.19 -0.61 -14.47
C ILE A 120 15.29 -0.29 -13.28
N PHE A 121 15.89 -0.07 -12.12
CA PHE A 121 15.21 0.42 -10.93
C PHE A 121 15.63 1.85 -10.63
N GLY A 122 14.69 2.68 -10.22
CA GLY A 122 14.96 4.03 -9.74
C GLY A 122 13.91 4.50 -8.74
N TRP A 123 14.32 5.43 -7.89
CA TRP A 123 13.50 6.18 -6.94
C TRP A 123 13.93 7.63 -7.00
N THR A 124 13.07 8.54 -6.54
CA THR A 124 13.47 9.93 -6.31
C THR A 124 14.10 10.08 -4.93
N GLN A 125 14.87 11.15 -4.73
CA GLN A 125 15.54 11.45 -3.45
C GLN A 125 14.56 11.41 -2.27
N ASP A 126 13.35 11.94 -2.49
CA ASP A 126 12.34 12.17 -1.46
C ASP A 126 10.99 11.47 -1.78
N ASP A 127 11.05 10.21 -2.26
CA ASP A 127 9.87 9.41 -2.67
C ASP A 127 8.77 9.33 -1.58
N GLY A 128 9.15 9.49 -0.31
CA GLY A 128 8.25 9.46 0.84
C GLY A 128 7.64 10.81 1.25
N ALA A 129 8.12 11.94 0.73
CA ALA A 129 7.79 13.27 1.27
C ALA A 129 6.29 13.58 1.27
N MET A 130 5.57 13.18 0.20
CA MET A 130 4.13 13.40 0.09
C MET A 130 3.28 12.50 1.01
N ASN A 131 3.87 11.45 1.56
CA ASN A 131 3.19 10.46 2.40
C ASN A 131 3.49 10.63 3.90
N ALA A 132 4.51 11.42 4.26
CA ALA A 132 4.93 11.67 5.64
C ALA A 132 3.99 12.63 6.41
N GLY A 133 3.02 13.25 5.73
CA GLY A 133 2.12 14.24 6.31
C GLY A 133 2.67 15.66 6.23
N LEU A 134 1.99 16.60 6.89
CA LEU A 134 2.38 18.01 6.88
C LEU A 134 3.51 18.22 7.92
N GLY A 135 4.72 18.58 7.47
CA GLY A 135 5.89 18.68 8.34
C GLY A 135 5.73 19.58 9.57
N HIS A 136 4.92 20.64 9.49
CA HIS A 136 4.64 21.50 10.65
C HIS A 136 3.76 20.83 11.74
N LEU A 137 3.13 19.70 11.43
CA LEU A 137 2.37 18.87 12.38
C LEU A 137 3.22 17.76 13.00
N ILE A 138 4.42 17.50 12.46
CA ILE A 138 5.33 16.45 12.93
C ILE A 138 6.53 17.14 13.57
N GLN A 139 6.60 17.16 14.90
CA GLN A 139 7.65 17.87 15.65
C GLN A 139 8.48 16.92 16.53
N SER A 140 8.01 15.69 16.70
CA SER A 140 8.63 14.66 17.51
C SER A 140 8.40 13.28 16.89
N GLU A 141 9.13 12.29 17.39
CA GLU A 141 8.92 10.87 17.05
C GLU A 141 7.51 10.38 17.37
N GLU A 142 6.91 10.87 18.47
CA GLU A 142 5.55 10.51 18.84
C GLU A 142 4.53 10.95 17.78
N ASP A 143 4.73 12.12 17.17
CA ASP A 143 3.88 12.62 16.08
C ASP A 143 3.97 11.73 14.83
N MET A 144 5.10 11.06 14.61
CA MET A 144 5.31 10.14 13.48
C MET A 144 4.60 8.80 13.65
N ILE A 145 4.25 8.39 14.87
CA ILE A 145 3.62 7.09 15.12
C ILE A 145 2.26 6.99 14.39
N THR A 146 1.43 8.03 14.46
CA THR A 146 0.11 8.04 13.83
C THR A 146 0.16 7.84 12.31
N PRO A 147 0.91 8.64 11.53
CA PRO A 147 1.02 8.43 10.09
C PRO A 147 1.65 7.07 9.75
N ILE A 148 2.65 6.58 10.49
CA ILE A 148 3.22 5.25 10.22
C ILE A 148 2.19 4.14 10.50
N LYS A 149 1.38 4.24 11.56
CA LYS A 149 0.31 3.26 11.86
C LYS A 149 -0.73 3.15 10.76
N SER A 150 -0.97 4.22 10.00
CA SER A 150 -1.88 4.15 8.84
C SER A 150 -1.39 3.17 7.76
N PHE A 151 -0.08 2.92 7.72
CA PHE A 151 0.57 2.01 6.78
C PHE A 151 0.86 0.64 7.43
N VAL A 152 1.33 0.63 8.67
CA VAL A 152 1.78 -0.56 9.39
C VAL A 152 1.15 -0.62 10.78
N HIS A 153 -0.05 -1.18 10.87
CA HIS A 153 -0.86 -1.19 12.09
C HIS A 153 -0.35 -2.13 13.19
N ALA A 154 0.55 -3.07 12.85
CA ALA A 154 0.98 -4.15 13.74
C ALA A 154 2.33 -3.91 14.45
N MET A 155 2.98 -2.76 14.26
CA MET A 155 4.26 -2.47 14.91
C MET A 155 4.12 -2.32 16.43
N THR A 156 5.02 -2.93 17.19
CA THR A 156 5.12 -2.75 18.65
C THR A 156 5.89 -1.48 19.01
N THR A 157 5.77 -1.04 20.26
CA THR A 157 6.53 0.12 20.77
C THR A 157 8.03 -0.05 20.60
N GLU A 158 8.56 -1.25 20.81
CA GLU A 158 9.98 -1.56 20.66
C GLU A 158 10.43 -1.45 19.20
N GLN A 159 9.59 -1.88 18.26
CA GLN A 159 9.87 -1.76 16.83
C GLN A 159 9.83 -0.30 16.35
N TYR A 160 8.97 0.54 16.95
CA TYR A 160 9.00 1.98 16.71
C TYR A 160 10.29 2.62 17.21
N ALA A 161 10.73 2.26 18.42
CA ALA A 161 11.99 2.75 18.98
C ALA A 161 13.17 2.36 18.07
N GLU A 162 13.23 1.09 17.64
CA GLU A 162 14.26 0.63 16.70
C GLU A 162 14.19 1.38 15.36
N LEU A 163 12.99 1.63 14.83
CA LEU A 163 12.82 2.41 13.60
C LEU A 163 13.36 3.83 13.76
N PHE A 164 13.04 4.52 14.85
CA PHE A 164 13.48 5.90 15.06
C PHE A 164 14.98 6.01 15.34
N ASP A 165 15.59 5.00 15.98
CA ASP A 165 17.04 4.91 16.14
C ASP A 165 17.80 4.85 14.80
N LEU A 166 17.16 4.40 13.70
CA LEU A 166 17.76 4.39 12.35
C LEU A 166 17.75 5.76 11.66
N TYR A 167 16.99 6.73 12.16
CA TYR A 167 16.78 8.05 11.53
C TYR A 167 16.95 9.17 12.55
N SER A 168 18.20 9.44 12.94
CA SER A 168 18.47 10.48 13.95
C SER A 168 18.07 11.87 13.45
N ALA A 169 17.41 12.66 14.31
CA ALA A 169 17.03 14.04 13.97
C ALA A 169 18.22 14.92 13.53
N SER A 170 19.44 14.62 14.00
CA SER A 170 20.64 15.35 13.60
C SER A 170 20.99 15.18 12.12
N ASP A 171 20.55 14.07 11.51
CA ASP A 171 20.81 13.79 10.09
C ASP A 171 20.00 14.70 9.15
N PHE A 172 19.01 15.43 9.70
CA PHE A 172 18.06 16.24 8.95
C PHE A 172 18.14 17.75 9.29
N GLU A 173 19.20 18.19 9.96
CA GLU A 173 19.33 19.60 10.38
C GLU A 173 19.40 20.57 9.19
N GLU A 174 20.00 20.16 8.07
CA GLU A 174 20.14 21.01 6.89
C GLU A 174 18.78 21.20 6.20
N GLU A 175 18.04 20.12 6.02
CA GLU A 175 16.68 20.10 5.49
C GLU A 175 15.75 20.96 6.33
N LEU A 176 15.84 20.84 7.66
CA LEU A 176 15.07 21.67 8.58
C LEU A 176 15.42 23.16 8.41
N LYS A 177 16.71 23.51 8.35
CA LYS A 177 17.16 24.89 8.13
C LYS A 177 16.63 25.46 6.81
N ASN A 178 16.66 24.67 5.74
CA ASN A 178 16.16 25.06 4.43
C ASN A 178 14.62 25.20 4.40
N TYR A 179 13.90 24.43 5.21
CA TYR A 179 12.44 24.48 5.29
C TYR A 179 11.93 25.73 6.06
N VAL A 180 12.65 26.15 7.10
CA VAL A 180 12.23 27.28 7.96
C VAL A 180 12.74 28.65 7.51
N SER A 181 13.67 28.70 6.55
CA SER A 181 14.22 29.92 5.96
C SER A 181 13.36 30.48 4.82
#